data_AF-A0A382JP37-F1
#
_entry.id   AF-A0A382JP37-F1
#
_cell.length_a   1.000
_cell.length_b   1.000
_cell.length_c   1.000
_cell.angle_alpha   90.00
_cell.angle_beta   90.00
_cell.angle_gamma   90.00
#
_symmetry.space_group_name_H-M   'P 1'
#
loop_
_entity.id
_entity.type
_entity.pdbx_description
1 polymer ?
#
loop_
_entity_poly.entity_id
_entity_poly.type
_entity_poly.pdbx_seq_one_letter_code
_entity_poly.pdbx_strand_id
1 'polypeptide(L)'
;MTSMDLAAIHAWVEEQWESHALASLADFIEIPALSPAFDDEWAANGYLDDTIDLFLGWLGTLPMEGMSCNVHRLEGRTPVLTITIEGTGDGEVLFYSHLDKQPPFTGWSEGKGP
;
A
#
# COMPACT_ATOMS: atom_id res chain seq x y z
N MET A 1 -10.99 22.87 22.10
CA MET A 1 -10.49 22.24 20.87
C MET A 1 -10.15 23.35 19.91
N THR A 2 -8.89 23.47 19.51
CA THR A 2 -8.48 24.35 18.42
C THR A 2 -9.25 23.92 17.16
N SER A 3 -9.86 24.87 16.44
CA SER A 3 -10.49 24.55 15.16
C SER A 3 -9.43 24.01 14.22
N MET A 4 -9.68 22.85 13.60
CA MET A 4 -8.80 22.32 12.55
C MET A 4 -8.80 23.28 11.36
N ASP A 5 -7.61 23.54 10.81
CA ASP A 5 -7.46 24.27 9.55
C ASP A 5 -7.54 23.28 8.38
N LEU A 6 -8.74 23.14 7.82
CA LEU A 6 -9.00 22.22 6.72
C LEU A 6 -8.26 22.62 5.43
N ALA A 7 -8.01 23.91 5.22
CA ALA A 7 -7.31 24.39 4.03
C ALA A 7 -5.82 24.01 4.09
N ALA A 8 -5.21 24.16 5.27
CA ALA A 8 -3.83 23.71 5.49
C ALA A 8 -3.68 22.19 5.33
N ILE A 9 -4.61 21.40 5.88
CA ILE A 9 -4.61 19.94 5.74
C ILE A 9 -4.71 19.54 4.26
N HIS A 10 -5.63 20.15 3.52
CA HIS A 10 -5.80 19.85 2.09
C HIS A 10 -4.52 20.16 1.29
N ALA A 11 -3.92 21.34 1.48
CA ALA A 11 -2.68 21.71 0.80
C ALA A 11 -1.54 20.74 1.12
N TRP A 12 -1.44 20.29 2.38
CA TRP A 12 -0.44 19.30 2.78
C TRP A 12 -0.68 17.93 2.12
N VAL A 13 -1.92 17.43 2.09
CA VAL A 13 -2.26 16.15 1.44
C VAL A 13 -1.92 16.18 -0.06
N GLU A 14 -2.23 17.27 -0.76
CA GLU A 14 -1.88 17.42 -2.17
C GLU A 14 -0.37 17.36 -2.41
N GLU A 15 0.42 18.03 -1.56
CA GLU A 15 1.88 17.93 -1.62
C GLU A 15 2.38 16.50 -1.41
N GLN A 16 1.86 15.80 -0.39
CA GLN A 16 2.25 14.39 -0.12
C GLN A 16 1.84 13.45 -1.26
N TRP A 17 0.70 13.70 -1.89
CA TRP A 17 0.25 12.93 -3.05
C TRP A 17 1.24 13.03 -4.21
N GLU A 18 1.56 14.27 -4.62
CA GLU A 18 2.43 14.55 -5.77
C GLU A 18 3.89 14.12 -5.52
N SER A 19 4.41 14.35 -4.31
CA SER A 19 5.82 14.13 -4.00
C SER A 19 6.17 12.71 -3.55
N HIS A 20 5.21 11.97 -2.96
CA HIS A 20 5.49 10.68 -2.36
C HIS A 20 4.57 9.55 -2.87
N ALA A 21 3.25 9.76 -2.92
CA ALA A 21 2.33 8.68 -3.20
C ALA A 21 2.28 8.29 -4.68
N LEU A 22 2.26 9.27 -5.59
CA LEU A 22 2.01 9.04 -7.00
C LEU A 22 3.06 8.13 -7.67
N ALA A 23 4.34 8.39 -7.43
CA ALA A 23 5.42 7.57 -7.99
C ALA A 23 5.38 6.14 -7.45
N SER A 24 5.25 5.98 -6.13
CA SER A 24 5.16 4.65 -5.51
C SER A 24 3.92 3.87 -5.98
N LEU A 25 2.81 4.55 -6.25
CA LEU A 25 1.61 3.92 -6.76
C LEU A 25 1.78 3.46 -8.21
N ALA A 26 2.51 4.22 -9.03
CA ALA A 26 2.85 3.81 -10.39
C ALA A 26 3.74 2.55 -10.37
N ASP A 27 4.80 2.53 -9.56
CA ASP A 27 5.66 1.35 -9.39
C ASP A 27 4.87 0.14 -8.87
N PHE A 28 3.95 0.37 -7.91
CA PHE A 28 3.03 -0.67 -7.44
C PHE A 28 2.19 -1.25 -8.57
N ILE A 29 1.66 -0.42 -9.47
CA ILE A 29 0.81 -0.87 -10.60
C ILE A 29 1.55 -1.86 -11.50
N GLU A 30 2.85 -1.67 -11.72
CA GLU A 30 3.68 -2.53 -12.59
C GLU A 30 3.89 -3.95 -12.04
N ILE A 31 3.75 -4.17 -10.72
CA ILE A 31 3.93 -5.50 -10.12
C ILE A 31 2.70 -6.39 -10.45
N PRO A 32 2.83 -7.55 -11.12
CA PRO A 32 1.71 -8.42 -11.47
C PRO A 32 1.27 -9.31 -10.30
N ALA A 33 0.98 -8.68 -9.15
CA ALA A 33 0.63 -9.30 -7.88
C ALA A 33 -0.80 -9.87 -7.86
N LEU A 34 -1.07 -10.91 -8.65
CA LEU A 34 -2.38 -11.54 -8.72
C LEU A 34 -2.77 -12.22 -7.40
N SER A 35 -4.07 -12.16 -7.05
CA SER A 35 -4.60 -12.94 -5.93
C SER A 35 -4.38 -14.44 -6.16
N PRO A 36 -4.22 -15.27 -5.10
CA PRO A 36 -4.09 -16.72 -5.23
C PRO A 36 -5.21 -17.42 -6.01
N ALA A 37 -6.39 -16.79 -6.11
CA ALA A 37 -7.50 -17.31 -6.91
C ALA A 37 -7.26 -17.25 -8.44
N PHE A 38 -6.24 -16.50 -8.88
CA PHE A 38 -5.92 -16.28 -10.29
C PHE A 38 -4.47 -16.68 -10.66
N ASP A 39 -3.67 -17.07 -9.67
CA ASP A 39 -2.29 -17.52 -9.84
C ASP A 39 -2.01 -18.64 -8.83
N ASP A 40 -2.06 -19.90 -9.29
CA ASP A 40 -1.79 -21.07 -8.45
C ASP A 40 -0.31 -21.14 -8.00
N GLU A 41 0.59 -20.45 -8.71
CA GLU A 41 2.03 -20.40 -8.45
C GLU A 41 2.45 -19.11 -7.71
N TRP A 42 1.49 -18.35 -7.16
CA TRP A 42 1.71 -17.04 -6.51
C TRP A 42 2.88 -17.03 -5.52
N ALA A 43 3.04 -18.10 -4.75
CA ALA A 43 4.08 -18.21 -3.74
C ALA A 43 5.48 -18.39 -4.35
N ALA A 44 5.57 -19.07 -5.48
CA ALA A 44 6.81 -19.23 -6.23
C ALA A 44 7.14 -17.99 -7.06
N ASN A 45 6.11 -17.30 -7.58
CA ASN A 45 6.24 -16.08 -8.36
C ASN A 45 6.74 -14.90 -7.51
N GLY A 46 6.37 -14.83 -6.23
CA GLY A 46 6.90 -13.84 -5.28
C GLY A 46 6.34 -12.43 -5.41
N TYR A 47 5.45 -12.15 -6.37
CA TYR A 47 4.93 -10.79 -6.62
C TYR A 47 4.16 -10.17 -5.44
N LEU A 48 3.51 -10.99 -4.61
CA LEU A 48 2.89 -10.50 -3.36
C LEU A 48 3.95 -10.02 -2.37
N ASP A 49 5.12 -10.65 -2.35
CA ASP A 49 6.25 -10.24 -1.51
C ASP A 49 6.92 -8.99 -2.05
N ASP A 50 7.15 -8.91 -3.37
CA ASP A 50 7.65 -7.70 -4.03
C ASP A 50 6.77 -6.48 -3.73
N THR A 51 5.45 -6.70 -3.70
CA THR A 51 4.46 -5.67 -3.36
C THR A 51 4.60 -5.19 -1.91
N ILE A 52 4.79 -6.12 -0.96
CA ILE A 52 5.02 -5.78 0.45
C ILE A 52 6.34 -5.00 0.59
N ASP A 53 7.40 -5.45 -0.08
CA ASP A 53 8.73 -4.82 0.00
C ASP A 53 8.71 -3.40 -0.58
N LEU A 54 8.00 -3.18 -1.70
CA LEU A 54 7.78 -1.84 -2.25
C LEU A 54 7.05 -0.94 -1.24
N PHE A 55 5.99 -1.44 -0.61
CA PHE A 55 5.23 -0.69 0.38
C PHE A 55 6.09 -0.36 1.62
N LEU A 56 6.87 -1.30 2.12
CA LEU A 56 7.80 -1.08 3.24
C LEU A 56 8.87 -0.04 2.90
N GLY A 57 9.41 -0.10 1.68
CA GLY A 57 10.35 0.90 1.17
C GLY A 57 9.74 2.30 1.18
N TRP A 58 8.53 2.45 0.65
CA TRP A 58 7.79 3.72 0.64
C TRP A 58 7.48 4.21 2.06
N LEU A 59 6.95 3.35 2.94
CA LEU A 59 6.67 3.71 4.34
C LEU A 59 7.92 4.22 5.06
N GLY A 60 9.09 3.64 4.80
CA GLY A 60 10.36 4.10 5.35
C GLY A 60 10.76 5.53 4.96
N THR A 61 10.13 6.11 3.92
CA THR A 61 10.37 7.49 3.50
C THR A 61 9.46 8.50 4.19
N LEU A 62 8.38 8.05 4.83
CA LEU A 62 7.39 8.93 5.41
C LEU A 62 7.85 9.42 6.80
N PRO A 63 7.68 10.71 7.12
CA PRO A 63 8.07 11.27 8.42
C PRO A 63 7.03 10.97 9.51
N MET A 64 6.63 9.70 9.67
CA MET A 64 5.63 9.28 10.66
C MET A 64 6.31 8.82 11.96
N GLU A 65 6.23 9.66 12.98
CA GLU A 65 6.70 9.31 14.33
C GLU A 65 5.87 8.17 14.93
N GLY A 66 6.54 7.26 15.64
CA GLY A 66 5.88 6.12 16.29
C GLY A 66 5.37 5.03 15.35
N MET A 67 5.73 5.08 14.05
CA MET A 67 5.35 4.03 13.10
C MET A 67 6.18 2.75 13.32
N SER A 68 5.49 1.61 13.35
CA SER A 68 6.08 0.28 13.29
C SER A 68 5.36 -0.59 12.25
N CYS A 69 6.13 -1.40 11.52
CA CYS A 69 5.63 -2.27 10.47
C CYS A 69 5.98 -3.72 10.78
N ASN A 70 5.04 -4.64 10.59
CA ASN A 70 5.26 -6.07 10.77
C ASN A 70 4.61 -6.86 9.63
N VAL A 71 5.40 -7.75 9.00
CA VAL A 71 4.93 -8.66 7.97
C VAL A 71 4.71 -10.03 8.58
N HIS A 72 3.45 -10.41 8.74
CA HIS A 72 3.05 -11.71 9.25
C HIS A 72 3.04 -12.74 8.12
N ARG A 73 3.66 -13.89 8.37
CA ARG A 73 3.73 -15.01 7.42
C ARG A 73 3.29 -16.29 8.10
N LEU A 74 2.41 -17.03 7.42
CA LEU A 74 1.97 -18.36 7.82
C LEU A 74 2.10 -19.29 6.62
N GLU A 75 2.52 -20.53 6.86
CA GLU A 75 2.66 -21.53 5.80
C GLU A 75 1.36 -21.70 5.01
N GLY A 76 1.46 -21.64 3.68
CA GLY A 76 0.32 -21.76 2.77
C GLY A 76 -0.65 -20.56 2.78
N ARG A 77 -0.28 -19.40 3.33
CA ARG A 77 -1.10 -18.18 3.36
C ARG A 77 -0.35 -16.98 2.78
N THR A 78 -1.09 -16.05 2.18
CA THR A 78 -0.55 -14.78 1.71
C THR A 78 -0.02 -13.94 2.89
N PRO A 79 0.99 -13.09 2.66
CA PRO A 79 1.51 -12.21 3.70
C PRO A 79 0.48 -11.18 4.15
N VAL A 80 0.58 -10.74 5.40
CA VAL A 80 -0.22 -9.63 5.95
C VAL A 80 0.72 -8.58 6.51
N LEU A 81 0.63 -7.35 6.02
CA LEU A 81 1.33 -6.20 6.57
C LEU A 81 0.44 -5.48 7.58
N THR A 82 0.90 -5.40 8.82
CA THR A 82 0.31 -4.53 9.85
C THR A 82 1.20 -3.32 10.06
N ILE A 83 0.60 -2.14 10.04
CA ILE A 83 1.26 -0.87 10.33
C ILE A 83 0.58 -0.28 11.56
N THR A 84 1.35 0.02 12.59
CA THR A 84 0.88 0.67 13.81
C THR A 84 1.55 2.02 13.93
N ILE A 85 0.76 3.07 14.16
CA ILE A 85 1.25 4.43 14.40
C ILE A 85 0.72 4.83 15.78
N GLU A 86 1.64 5.09 16.71
CA GLU A 86 1.27 5.47 18.07
C GLU A 86 0.52 6.81 18.10
N GLY A 87 -0.68 6.80 18.68
CA GLY A 87 -1.47 8.00 18.91
C GLY A 87 -0.96 8.82 20.09
N THR A 88 -1.38 10.07 20.17
CA THR A 88 -1.07 10.96 21.31
C THR A 88 -2.23 11.14 22.29
N GLY A 89 -3.31 10.35 22.14
CA GLY A 89 -4.51 10.42 22.97
C GLY A 89 -5.33 9.14 22.90
N ASP A 90 -6.47 9.15 23.59
CA ASP A 90 -7.34 7.97 23.71
C ASP A 90 -8.09 7.66 22.40
N GLY A 91 -8.23 6.37 22.10
CA GLY A 91 -9.00 5.86 20.96
C GLY A 91 -8.13 5.08 19.98
N GLU A 92 -8.79 4.31 19.10
CA GLU A 92 -8.14 3.52 18.07
C GLU A 92 -8.95 3.60 16.77
N VAL A 93 -8.25 3.63 15.63
CA VAL A 93 -8.84 3.62 14.30
C VAL A 93 -8.15 2.55 13.47
N LEU A 94 -8.93 1.73 12.77
CA LEU A 94 -8.43 0.71 11.85
C LEU A 94 -8.65 1.15 10.41
N PHE A 95 -7.56 1.26 9.65
CA PHE A 95 -7.59 1.32 8.19
C PHE A 95 -7.33 -0.07 7.62
N TYR A 96 -8.16 -0.49 6.66
CA TYR A 96 -8.02 -1.77 5.98
C TYR A 96 -7.94 -1.55 4.47
N SER A 97 -7.00 -2.25 3.84
CA SER A 97 -6.83 -2.33 2.40
C SER A 97 -6.29 -3.71 2.01
N HIS A 98 -6.20 -3.97 0.71
CA HIS A 98 -5.52 -5.13 0.13
C HIS A 98 -4.62 -4.68 -1.02
N LEU A 99 -3.60 -5.48 -1.34
CA LEU A 99 -2.56 -5.12 -2.32
C LEU A 99 -2.48 -6.10 -3.50
N ASP A 100 -3.17 -7.23 -3.41
CA ASP A 100 -3.33 -8.20 -4.48
C ASP A 100 -4.33 -7.72 -5.54
N LYS A 101 -4.17 -8.25 -6.75
CA LYS A 101 -4.83 -7.77 -7.95
C LYS A 101 -5.68 -8.84 -8.62
N GLN A 102 -6.73 -8.36 -9.29
CA GLN A 102 -7.45 -9.12 -10.29
C GLN A 102 -6.59 -9.26 -11.57
N PRO A 103 -6.83 -10.30 -12.39
CA PRO A 103 -6.19 -10.41 -13.69
C PRO A 103 -6.59 -9.25 -14.62
N PRO A 104 -5.75 -8.92 -15.62
CA PRO A 104 -6.13 -7.96 -16.63
C PRO A 104 -7.42 -8.38 -17.35
N PHE A 105 -8.29 -7.40 -17.59
CA PHE A 105 -9.41 -7.56 -18.51
C PHE A 105 -8.99 -7.29 -19.96
N THR A 106 -9.81 -7.71 -20.92
CA THR A 106 -9.64 -7.36 -22.34
C THR A 106 -10.18 -5.95 -22.61
N GLY A 107 -9.65 -5.25 -23.61
CA GLY A 107 -10.19 -3.97 -24.09
C GLY A 107 -9.37 -2.72 -23.72
N TRP A 108 -8.12 -2.89 -23.27
CA TRP A 108 -7.21 -1.78 -23.04
C TRP A 108 -6.91 -1.00 -24.33
N SER A 109 -6.75 0.32 -24.18
CA SER A 109 -6.18 1.14 -25.25
C SER A 109 -4.73 0.75 -25.54
N GLU A 110 -4.25 1.06 -26.74
CA GLU A 110 -2.88 0.76 -27.16
C GLU A 110 -1.86 1.32 -26.16
N GLY A 111 -0.94 0.47 -25.71
CA GLY A 111 0.10 0.82 -24.76
C GLY A 111 -0.38 1.11 -23.33
N LYS A 112 -1.61 0.70 -22.96
CA LYS A 112 -2.19 0.89 -21.62
C LYS A 112 -2.51 -0.43 -20.90
N GLY A 113 -2.20 -1.57 -21.49
CA GLY A 113 -2.27 -2.85 -20.77
C GLY A 113 -1.21 -2.92 -19.66
N PRO A 114 -1.42 -3.77 -18.64
CA PRO A 114 -0.41 -4.07 -17.64
C PRO A 114 0.74 -4.92 -18.20
#